data_AF-A0A6G1GKI8-F1
#
_entry.id   AF-A0A6G1GKI8-F1
#
_cell.length_a   1.000
_cell.length_b   1.000
_cell.length_c   1.000
_cell.angle_alpha   90.00
_cell.angle_beta   90.00
_cell.angle_gamma   90.00
#
_symmetry.space_group_name_H-M   'P 1'
#
loop_
_entity.id
_entity.type
_entity.pdbx_description
1 polymer ?
#
loop_
_entity_poly.entity_id
_entity_poly.type
_entity_poly.pdbx_seq_one_letter_code
_entity_poly.pdbx_strand_id
1 'polypeptide(L)'
;EAQQILTGVWQNYVQRTPQRTKLVDVFMAFLVVVGALQFVYCVIVGNFPFNAFLSGFSATVGQFVLTASLRIQTNTENAAEFKTISHERAFADYVFGSLILHFFCINFIN
;
A
#
# COMPACT_ATOMS: atom_id res chain seq x y z
N GLU A 1 -19.96 21.73 -12.87
CA GLU A 1 -19.40 21.90 -11.52
C GLU A 1 -18.56 20.71 -11.06
N ALA A 2 -19.12 19.51 -10.86
CA ALA A 2 -18.35 18.34 -10.38
C ALA A 2 -17.17 17.93 -11.29
N GLN A 3 -17.34 17.95 -12.63
CA GLN A 3 -16.24 17.68 -13.56
C GLN A 3 -15.08 18.66 -13.42
N GLN A 4 -15.36 19.96 -13.25
CA GLN A 4 -14.32 20.99 -13.10
C GLN A 4 -13.54 20.80 -11.80
N ILE A 5 -14.22 20.41 -10.73
CA ILE A 5 -13.58 20.07 -9.45
C ILE A 5 -12.67 18.85 -9.62
N LEU A 6 -13.16 17.78 -10.26
CA LEU A 6 -12.37 16.58 -10.51
C LEU A 6 -11.13 16.86 -11.36
N THR A 7 -11.27 17.62 -12.46
CA THR A 7 -10.14 18.01 -13.30
C THR A 7 -9.16 18.89 -12.54
N GLY A 8 -9.65 19.84 -11.72
CA GLY A 8 -8.82 20.70 -10.90
C GLY A 8 -8.02 19.91 -9.85
N VAL A 9 -8.65 18.97 -9.15
CA VAL A 9 -7.97 18.10 -8.17
C VAL A 9 -6.92 17.23 -8.84
N TRP A 10 -7.26 16.62 -9.99
CA TRP A 10 -6.33 15.78 -10.74
C TRP A 10 -5.11 16.55 -11.23
N GLN A 11 -5.31 17.74 -11.83
CA GLN A 11 -4.21 18.57 -12.31
C GLN A 11 -3.30 19.01 -11.16
N ASN A 12 -3.87 19.43 -10.02
CA ASN A 12 -3.11 19.80 -8.84
C ASN A 12 -2.29 18.62 -8.30
N TYR A 13 -2.87 17.42 -8.23
CA TYR A 13 -2.15 16.21 -7.82
C TYR A 13 -0.99 15.90 -8.78
N VAL A 14 -1.25 15.88 -10.09
CA VAL A 14 -0.21 15.54 -11.08
C VAL A 14 0.94 16.55 -11.07
N GLN A 15 0.66 17.84 -10.86
CA GLN A 15 1.69 18.88 -10.85
C GLN A 15 2.51 18.92 -9.55
N ARG A 16 1.86 18.73 -8.39
CA ARG A 16 2.53 18.83 -7.08
C ARG A 16 3.24 17.53 -6.67
N THR A 17 2.76 16.37 -7.10
CA THR A 17 3.28 15.09 -6.62
C THR A 17 4.49 14.62 -7.45
N PRO A 18 5.64 14.34 -6.83
CA PRO A 18 6.82 13.86 -7.53
C PRO A 18 6.65 12.43 -8.05
N GLN A 19 7.42 12.05 -9.08
CA GLN A 19 7.30 10.76 -9.77
C GLN A 19 7.45 9.54 -8.85
N ARG A 20 8.36 9.61 -7.87
CA ARG A 20 8.57 8.51 -6.89
C ARG A 20 7.33 8.26 -6.05
N THR A 21 6.66 9.31 -5.58
CA THR A 21 5.43 9.21 -4.80
C THR A 21 4.28 8.68 -5.65
N LYS A 22 4.17 9.08 -6.92
CA LYS A 22 3.18 8.51 -7.84
C LYS A 22 3.35 6.99 -8.02
N LEU A 23 4.58 6.50 -8.10
CA LEU A 23 4.84 5.05 -8.20
C LEU A 23 4.36 4.30 -6.95
N VAL A 24 4.60 4.88 -5.77
CA VAL A 24 4.10 4.34 -4.49
C VAL A 24 2.57 4.35 -4.45
N ASP A 25 1.95 5.45 -4.88
CA ASP A 25 0.48 5.58 -4.93
C ASP A 25 -0.15 4.58 -5.91
N VAL A 26 0.46 4.35 -7.08
CA VAL A 26 0.02 3.32 -8.04
C VAL A 26 0.16 1.91 -7.45
N PHE A 27 1.24 1.63 -6.74
CA PHE A 27 1.42 0.35 -6.06
C PHE A 27 0.38 0.12 -4.96
N MET A 28 0.06 1.14 -4.16
CA MET A 28 -1.02 1.07 -3.19
C MET A 28 -2.39 0.80 -3.85
N ALA A 29 -2.69 1.48 -4.96
CA ALA A 29 -3.91 1.23 -5.72
C ALA A 29 -3.97 -0.21 -6.25
N PHE A 30 -2.85 -0.74 -6.76
CA PHE A 30 -2.74 -2.14 -7.17
C PHE A 30 -3.05 -3.10 -6.01
N LEU A 31 -2.49 -2.88 -4.81
CA LEU A 31 -2.77 -3.70 -3.63
C LEU A 31 -4.26 -3.71 -3.26
N VAL A 32 -4.92 -2.55 -3.33
CA VAL A 32 -6.38 -2.44 -3.10
C VAL A 32 -7.16 -3.24 -4.13
N VAL A 33 -6.80 -3.15 -5.41
CA VAL A 33 -7.46 -3.92 -6.48
C VAL A 33 -7.29 -5.42 -6.25
N VAL A 34 -6.07 -5.89 -5.93
CA VAL A 34 -5.81 -7.31 -5.66
C VAL A 34 -6.56 -7.80 -4.43
N GLY A 35 -6.57 -7.04 -3.33
CA GLY A 35 -7.32 -7.39 -2.12
C GLY A 35 -8.84 -7.45 -2.37
N ALA A 36 -9.38 -6.52 -3.16
CA ALA A 36 -10.78 -6.55 -3.56
C ALA A 36 -11.11 -7.78 -4.43
N LEU A 37 -10.25 -8.12 -5.38
CA LEU A 37 -10.41 -9.33 -6.21
C LEU A 37 -10.37 -10.61 -5.38
N GLN A 38 -9.44 -10.72 -4.43
CA GLN A 38 -9.37 -11.86 -3.51
C GLN A 38 -10.63 -11.97 -2.64
N PHE A 39 -11.13 -10.85 -2.13
CA PHE A 39 -12.36 -10.80 -1.35
C PHE A 39 -13.58 -11.23 -2.18
N VAL A 40 -13.73 -10.68 -3.39
CA VAL A 40 -14.82 -11.06 -4.32
C VAL A 40 -14.75 -12.55 -4.67
N TYR A 41 -13.54 -13.07 -4.93
CA TYR A 41 -13.35 -14.50 -5.18
C TYR A 41 -13.81 -15.36 -3.98
N CYS A 42 -13.42 -14.98 -2.76
CA CYS A 42 -13.83 -15.67 -1.54
C CYS A 42 -15.36 -15.68 -1.35
N VAL A 43 -16.04 -14.59 -1.72
CA VAL A 43 -17.51 -14.48 -1.62
C VAL A 43 -18.22 -15.35 -2.66
N ILE A 44 -17.69 -15.43 -3.89
CA ILE A 44 -18.34 -16.16 -5.00
C ILE A 44 -18.04 -17.66 -4.95
N VAL A 45 -16.77 -18.03 -4.81
CA VAL A 45 -16.29 -19.42 -4.91
C VAL A 45 -16.33 -20.12 -3.56
N GLY A 46 -16.31 -19.35 -2.47
CA GLY A 46 -16.20 -19.86 -1.12
C GLY A 46 -14.78 -19.76 -0.57
N ASN A 47 -14.63 -20.22 0.65
CA ASN A 47 -13.55 -19.89 1.56
C ASN A 47 -12.70 -21.11 1.95
N PHE A 48 -12.73 -22.19 1.15
CA PHE A 48 -11.87 -23.35 1.36
C PHE A 48 -10.70 -23.36 0.35
N PRO A 49 -9.44 -23.42 0.80
CA PRO A 49 -8.95 -23.36 2.19
C PRO A 49 -8.89 -21.92 2.76
N PHE A 50 -9.39 -21.72 3.99
CA PHE A 50 -9.54 -20.38 4.58
C PHE A 50 -8.19 -19.73 4.91
N ASN A 51 -7.20 -20.53 5.31
CA ASN A 51 -5.84 -20.07 5.59
C ASN A 51 -5.18 -19.41 4.36
N ALA A 52 -5.39 -19.98 3.16
CA ALA A 52 -4.84 -19.43 1.93
C ALA A 52 -5.48 -18.08 1.58
N PHE A 53 -6.80 -17.95 1.75
CA PHE A 53 -7.49 -16.67 1.58
C PHE A 53 -6.98 -15.64 2.60
N LEU A 54 -6.97 -15.99 3.88
CA LEU A 54 -6.57 -15.06 4.94
C LEU A 54 -5.10 -14.65 4.81
N SER A 55 -4.20 -15.57 4.44
CA SER A 55 -2.79 -15.28 4.14
C SER A 55 -2.67 -14.32 2.94
N GLY A 56 -3.33 -14.62 1.81
CA GLY A 56 -3.29 -13.75 0.63
C GLY A 56 -3.85 -12.35 0.91
N PHE A 57 -5.00 -12.29 1.59
CA PHE A 57 -5.68 -11.03 1.92
C PHE A 57 -4.86 -10.21 2.93
N SER A 58 -4.36 -10.84 3.99
CA SER A 58 -3.51 -10.16 4.99
C SER A 58 -2.18 -9.67 4.40
N ALA A 59 -1.60 -10.39 3.43
CA ALA A 59 -0.43 -9.90 2.69
C ALA A 59 -0.74 -8.60 1.93
N THR A 60 -1.88 -8.53 1.22
CA THR A 60 -2.25 -7.29 0.50
C THR A 60 -2.53 -6.12 1.43
N VAL A 61 -3.27 -6.35 2.52
CA VAL A 61 -3.59 -5.32 3.52
C VAL A 61 -2.35 -4.87 4.27
N GLY A 62 -1.53 -5.81 4.78
CA GLY A 62 -0.31 -5.50 5.50
C GLY A 62 0.69 -4.73 4.62
N GLN A 63 0.85 -5.15 3.36
CA GLN A 63 1.73 -4.44 2.43
C GLN A 63 1.22 -3.04 2.13
N PHE A 64 -0.11 -2.84 2.04
CA PHE A 64 -0.70 -1.52 1.87
C PHE A 64 -0.39 -0.60 3.05
N VAL A 65 -0.56 -1.09 4.28
CA VAL A 65 -0.25 -0.33 5.50
C VAL A 65 1.23 0.07 5.53
N LEU A 66 2.14 -0.87 5.27
CA LEU A 66 3.58 -0.59 5.24
C LEU A 66 3.94 0.41 4.15
N THR A 67 3.33 0.28 2.97
CA THR A 67 3.55 1.20 1.83
C THR A 67 3.03 2.59 2.15
N ALA A 68 1.88 2.72 2.81
CA ALA A 68 1.33 3.99 3.27
C ALA A 68 2.24 4.64 4.33
N SER A 69 2.79 3.85 5.26
CA SER A 69 3.78 4.34 6.22
C SER A 69 5.03 4.88 5.53
N LEU A 70 5.57 4.16 4.53
CA LEU A 70 6.70 4.64 3.72
C LEU A 70 6.36 5.94 2.99
N ARG A 71 5.15 6.03 2.41
CA ARG A 71 4.67 7.22 1.70
C ARG A 71 4.61 8.44 2.61
N ILE A 72 4.13 8.28 3.84
CA ILE A 72 4.04 9.36 4.83
C ILE A 72 5.43 9.83 5.26
N GLN A 73 6.35 8.90 5.53
CA GLN A 73 7.71 9.20 6.00
C GLN A 73 8.61 9.78 4.91
N THR A 74 8.35 9.48 3.63
CA THR A 74 9.12 9.99 2.48
C THR A 74 8.52 11.24 1.84
N ASN A 75 7.39 11.74 2.35
CA ASN A 75 6.80 12.98 1.87
C ASN A 75 7.56 14.18 2.44
N THR A 76 8.07 15.04 1.56
CA THR A 76 8.83 16.24 1.92
C THR A 76 8.01 17.23 2.76
N GLU A 77 6.69 17.26 2.56
CA GLU A 77 5.80 18.12 3.36
C GLU A 77 5.72 17.68 4.84
N ASN A 78 6.00 16.41 5.12
CA ASN A 78 5.97 15.83 6.46
C ASN A 78 7.36 15.78 7.13
N ALA A 79 8.41 16.28 6.47
CA ALA A 79 9.79 16.18 6.96
C ALA A 79 10.00 16.83 8.34
N ALA A 80 9.18 17.83 8.70
CA ALA A 80 9.23 18.47 10.01
C ALA A 80 8.80 17.53 11.17
N GLU A 81 7.97 16.53 10.89
CA GLU A 81 7.49 15.54 11.86
C GLU A 81 8.46 14.34 11.98
N PHE A 82 9.22 14.05 10.92
CA PHE A 82 10.14 12.90 10.84
C PHE A 82 11.63 13.30 10.80
N LYS A 83 12.03 14.37 11.49
CA LYS A 83 13.40 14.93 11.45
C LYS A 83 14.54 13.93 11.75
N THR A 84 14.26 12.86 12.49
CA THR A 84 15.22 11.82 12.88
C THR A 84 15.22 10.60 11.97
N ILE A 85 14.32 10.55 10.98
CA ILE A 85 14.18 9.42 10.05
C ILE A 85 14.67 9.87 8.67
N SER A 86 15.75 9.26 8.20
CA SER A 86 16.21 9.47 6.82
C SER A 86 15.37 8.65 5.84
N HIS A 87 15.36 9.03 4.57
CA HIS A 87 14.65 8.26 3.53
C HIS A 87 15.20 6.84 3.38
N GLU A 88 16.51 6.64 3.58
CA GLU A 88 17.17 5.35 3.53
C GLU A 88 16.71 4.47 4.71
N ARG A 89 16.61 5.05 5.91
CA ARG A 89 16.10 4.34 7.09
C ARG A 89 14.64 3.96 6.91
N ALA A 90 13.77 4.88 6.49
CA ALA A 90 12.37 4.60 6.23
C ALA A 90 12.19 3.47 5.19
N PHE A 91 13.03 3.46 4.15
CA PHE A 91 13.03 2.39 3.16
C PHE A 91 13.52 1.06 3.73
N ALA A 92 14.58 1.06 4.56
CA ALA A 92 15.08 -0.14 5.23
C ALA A 92 14.03 -0.75 6.17
N ASP A 93 13.36 0.08 6.98
CA ASP A 93 12.29 -0.34 7.88
C ASP A 93 11.10 -0.92 7.08
N TYR A 94 10.75 -0.30 5.95
CA TYR A 94 9.73 -0.82 5.04
C TYR A 94 10.10 -2.20 4.46
N VAL A 95 11.32 -2.38 3.96
CA VAL A 95 11.77 -3.67 3.40
C VAL A 95 11.80 -4.73 4.48
N PHE A 96 12.35 -4.42 5.66
CA PHE A 96 12.41 -5.35 6.78
C PHE A 96 11.01 -5.77 7.25
N GLY A 97 10.10 -4.81 7.43
CA GLY A 97 8.70 -5.09 7.77
C GLY A 97 7.99 -5.92 6.70
N SER A 98 8.25 -5.63 5.42
CA SER A 98 7.68 -6.38 4.29
C SER A 98 8.16 -7.83 4.28
N LEU A 99 9.45 -8.08 4.55
CA LEU A 99 10.00 -9.43 4.61
C LEU A 99 9.37 -10.24 5.75
N ILE A 100 9.23 -9.64 6.94
CA ILE A 100 8.58 -10.27 8.08
C ILE A 100 7.12 -10.61 7.75
N LEU A 101 6.36 -9.66 7.19
CA LEU A 101 4.98 -9.87 6.79
C LEU A 101 4.85 -11.06 5.83
N HIS A 102 5.65 -11.08 4.76
CA HIS A 102 5.60 -12.15 3.77
C HIS A 102 6.04 -13.49 4.35
N PHE A 103 7.04 -13.51 5.24
CA PHE A 103 7.44 -14.71 5.94
C PHE A 103 6.27 -15.32 6.74
N PHE A 104 5.54 -14.50 7.52
CA PHE A 104 4.37 -14.99 8.24
C PHE A 104 3.25 -15.46 7.31
N CYS A 105 2.97 -14.72 6.23
CA CYS A 105 1.93 -15.11 5.27
C CYS A 105 2.25 -16.45 4.61
N ILE A 106 3.49 -16.66 4.17
CA ILE A 106 3.93 -17.93 3.54
C ILE A 106 3.87 -19.09 4.53
N ASN A 107 4.25 -18.89 5.80
CA ASN A 107 4.12 -19.94 6.82
C ASN A 107 2.66 -20.25 7.16
N PHE A 108 1.77 -19.26 7.12
CA PHE A 108 0.36 -19.40 7.49
C PHE A 108 -0.53 -19.89 6.33
N ILE A 109 -0.06 -19.87 5.09
CA ILE A 109 -0.88 -20.17 3.90
C ILE A 109 -1.41 -21.61 3.87
N ASN A 110 -0.72 -22.54 4.54
CA ASN A 110 -1.02 -23.96 4.59
C ASN A 110 -1.69 -24.32 5.93
#